data_AF-A0A180G4S4-F1
#
_entry.id   AF-A0A180G4S4-F1
#
_cell.length_a   1.000
_cell.length_b   1.000
_cell.length_c   1.000
_cell.angle_alpha   90.00
_cell.angle_beta   90.00
_cell.angle_gamma   90.00
#
_symmetry.space_group_name_H-M   'P 1'
#
loop_
_entity.id
_entity.type
_entity.pdbx_description
1 polymer ?
#
loop_
_entity_poly.entity_id
_entity_poly.type
_entity_poly.pdbx_seq_one_letter_code
_entity_poly.pdbx_strand_id
1 'polypeptide(L)'
;MAESEVVKSVKIKPPHGKSLKFDGTNVERFLSQYQVAACLDKASGRDMAKQLFFFVDDSSLDVLETLEGYEPPDWPKLKASMLSYWEDIDSAKFTTSDIKALKEDWVARGGVSSVSDYQALRKEWEPIQSYLVAKGHIESVKEIRNDFYQSFSAGVQERIRDQLFKDDAMITTADKRFKLPKFDVLKMTINEVMKRQTALIFEDSKSTKPVASSSMKESNEVMKKMGVERRD
;
A
#
# COMPACT_ATOMS: atom_id res chain seq x y z
N MET A 1 -13.81 45.67 41.40
CA MET A 1 -14.34 44.41 40.81
C MET A 1 -13.80 44.36 39.40
N ALA A 2 -12.87 43.45 39.11
CA ALA A 2 -12.35 43.29 37.75
C ALA A 2 -13.36 42.45 36.96
N GLU A 3 -13.91 43.01 35.89
CA GLU A 3 -14.67 42.27 34.90
C GLU A 3 -13.77 41.16 34.34
N SER A 4 -14.17 39.91 34.55
CA SER A 4 -13.52 38.76 33.93
C SER A 4 -13.72 38.88 32.43
N GLU A 5 -12.66 39.20 31.68
CA GLU A 5 -12.68 39.14 30.21
C GLU A 5 -13.18 37.76 29.80
N VAL A 6 -14.33 37.74 29.12
CA VAL A 6 -14.89 36.52 28.53
C VAL A 6 -13.99 36.17 27.35
N VAL A 7 -12.98 35.33 27.59
CA VAL A 7 -12.11 34.79 26.54
C VAL A 7 -12.99 34.13 25.50
N LYS A 8 -13.05 34.71 24.30
CA LYS A 8 -13.84 34.18 23.19
C LYS A 8 -13.32 32.79 22.81
N SER A 9 -14.14 31.77 22.99
CA SER A 9 -13.81 30.40 22.59
C SER A 9 -13.70 30.29 21.07
N VAL A 10 -12.68 29.59 20.59
CA VAL A 10 -12.42 29.38 19.16
C VAL A 10 -12.99 28.04 18.71
N LYS A 11 -13.94 28.04 17.78
CA LYS A 11 -14.51 26.79 17.25
C LYS A 11 -13.52 26.08 16.34
N ILE A 12 -13.14 24.85 16.70
CA ILE A 12 -12.26 23.99 15.92
C ILE A 12 -13.07 23.34 14.80
N LYS A 13 -12.53 23.31 13.59
CA LYS A 13 -13.14 22.71 12.40
C LYS A 13 -12.29 21.54 11.90
N PRO A 14 -12.91 20.47 11.37
CA PRO A 14 -12.17 19.41 10.70
C PRO A 14 -11.37 19.95 9.50
N PRO A 15 -10.10 19.51 9.29
CA PRO A 15 -9.28 20.02 8.20
C PRO A 15 -9.76 19.52 6.82
N HIS A 16 -9.91 20.45 5.88
CA HIS A 16 -10.11 20.19 4.44
C HIS A 16 -11.32 19.31 4.06
N GLY A 17 -12.47 19.45 4.72
CA GLY A 17 -13.71 18.76 4.33
C GLY A 17 -13.71 17.25 4.59
N LYS A 18 -12.75 16.73 5.36
CA LYS A 18 -12.73 15.35 5.86
C LYS A 18 -13.40 15.29 7.24
N SER A 19 -14.12 14.21 7.53
CA SER A 19 -14.59 13.93 8.88
C SER A 19 -13.40 13.58 9.78
N LEU A 20 -13.14 14.40 10.80
CA LEU A 20 -12.25 14.05 11.89
C LEU A 20 -13.12 13.52 13.03
N LYS A 21 -13.13 12.20 13.22
CA LYS A 21 -13.88 11.51 14.27
C LYS A 21 -13.01 10.40 14.86
N PHE A 22 -13.01 10.28 16.18
CA PHE A 22 -12.32 9.25 16.92
C PHE A 22 -13.27 8.09 17.21
N ASP A 23 -12.91 6.91 16.74
CA ASP A 23 -13.68 5.67 16.85
C ASP A 23 -13.13 4.72 17.93
N GLY A 24 -12.15 5.20 18.72
CA GLY A 24 -11.45 4.38 19.73
C GLY A 24 -10.18 3.71 19.21
N THR A 25 -9.78 3.92 17.95
CA THR A 25 -8.55 3.35 17.36
C THR A 25 -7.55 4.44 16.94
N ASN A 26 -6.26 4.12 16.87
CA ASN A 26 -5.21 5.03 16.40
C ASN A 26 -5.20 6.37 17.14
N VAL A 27 -5.27 6.34 18.47
CA VAL A 27 -5.41 7.53 19.33
C VAL A 27 -4.32 8.57 19.07
N GLU A 28 -3.07 8.16 18.83
CA GLU A 28 -1.98 9.08 18.50
C GLU A 28 -2.25 9.88 17.21
N ARG A 29 -2.74 9.19 16.17
CA ARG A 29 -3.02 9.80 14.87
C ARG A 29 -4.19 10.76 14.98
N PHE A 30 -5.24 10.36 15.67
CA PHE A 30 -6.39 11.22 15.94
C PHE A 30 -5.95 12.48 16.68
N LEU A 31 -5.22 12.34 17.80
CA LEU A 31 -4.72 13.46 18.59
C LEU A 31 -3.84 14.38 17.75
N SER A 32 -2.93 13.84 16.94
CA SER A 32 -2.08 14.64 16.04
C SER A 32 -2.91 15.46 15.03
N GLN A 33 -3.91 14.85 14.39
CA GLN A 33 -4.79 15.54 13.44
C GLN A 33 -5.65 16.61 14.12
N TYR A 34 -6.16 16.32 15.31
CA TYR A 34 -6.94 17.27 16.11
C TYR A 34 -6.10 18.48 16.53
N GLN A 35 -4.85 18.25 16.96
CA GLN A 35 -3.93 19.33 17.29
C GLN A 35 -3.61 20.22 16.09
N VAL A 36 -3.42 19.65 14.90
CA VAL A 36 -3.21 20.43 13.68
C VAL A 36 -4.44 21.28 13.36
N ALA A 37 -5.64 20.70 13.45
CA ALA A 37 -6.89 21.43 13.23
C ALA A 37 -7.05 22.62 14.19
N ALA A 38 -6.83 22.37 15.48
CA ALA A 38 -6.86 23.39 16.52
C ALA A 38 -5.83 24.51 16.25
N CYS A 39 -4.61 24.15 15.83
CA CYS A 39 -3.57 25.12 15.50
C CYS A 39 -3.95 25.99 14.30
N LEU A 40 -4.56 25.42 13.26
CA LEU A 40 -5.02 26.16 12.08
C LEU A 40 -6.11 27.18 12.43
N ASP A 41 -7.01 26.81 13.33
CA ASP A 41 -8.06 27.71 13.82
C ASP A 41 -7.59 28.66 14.92
N LYS A 42 -6.33 28.52 15.40
CA LYS A 42 -5.74 29.28 16.52
C LYS A 42 -6.47 29.05 17.85
N ALA A 43 -6.98 27.84 18.05
CA ALA A 43 -7.65 27.44 19.28
C ALA A 43 -6.64 27.24 20.43
N SER A 44 -7.06 27.60 21.64
CA SER A 44 -6.26 27.37 22.85
C SER A 44 -6.36 25.92 23.32
N GLY A 45 -5.45 25.49 24.20
CA GLY A 45 -5.58 24.18 24.87
C GLY A 45 -6.91 24.02 25.62
N ARG A 46 -7.46 25.12 26.17
CA ARG A 46 -8.77 25.09 26.81
C ARG A 46 -9.90 24.83 25.81
N ASP A 47 -9.83 25.43 24.62
CA ASP A 47 -10.79 25.19 23.54
C ASP A 47 -10.73 23.73 23.06
N MET A 48 -9.52 23.17 22.97
CA MET A 48 -9.28 21.78 22.60
C MET A 48 -9.91 20.81 23.59
N ALA A 49 -9.65 20.95 24.89
CA ALA A 49 -10.27 20.09 25.90
C ALA A 49 -11.80 20.18 25.88
N LYS A 50 -12.33 21.40 25.75
CA LYS A 50 -13.78 21.64 25.73
C LYS A 50 -14.50 21.11 24.50
N GLN A 51 -13.85 21.08 23.35
CA GLN A 51 -14.53 20.74 22.09
C GLN A 51 -14.25 19.33 21.62
N LEU A 52 -13.35 18.60 22.29
CA LEU A 52 -12.94 17.26 21.88
C LEU A 52 -14.12 16.30 21.71
N PHE A 53 -15.15 16.40 22.56
CA PHE A 53 -16.34 15.55 22.49
C PHE A 53 -17.10 15.64 21.15
N PHE A 54 -16.98 16.74 20.40
CA PHE A 54 -17.57 16.85 19.06
C PHE A 54 -16.84 16.02 17.99
N PHE A 55 -15.65 15.52 18.32
CA PHE A 55 -14.75 14.79 17.44
C PHE A 55 -14.59 13.33 17.87
N VAL A 56 -15.46 12.84 18.75
CA VAL A 56 -15.45 11.46 19.25
C VAL A 56 -16.79 10.79 18.92
N ASP A 57 -16.75 9.50 18.60
CA ASP A 57 -17.96 8.69 18.41
C ASP A 57 -18.61 8.34 19.75
N ASP A 58 -19.93 8.11 19.74
CA ASP A 58 -20.73 7.90 20.95
C ASP A 58 -20.16 6.79 21.85
N SER A 59 -19.63 5.71 21.26
CA SER A 59 -19.02 4.59 22.00
C SER A 59 -17.74 4.96 22.76
N SER A 60 -16.98 5.93 22.26
CA SER A 60 -15.73 6.40 22.86
C SER A 60 -15.93 7.62 23.75
N LEU A 61 -17.09 8.28 23.64
CA LEU A 61 -17.45 9.44 24.46
C LEU A 61 -17.61 9.04 25.93
N ASP A 62 -18.32 7.96 26.23
CA ASP A 62 -18.52 7.49 27.61
C ASP A 62 -17.18 7.33 28.37
N VAL A 63 -16.18 6.76 27.69
CA VAL A 63 -14.83 6.62 28.24
C VAL A 63 -14.17 7.98 28.39
N LEU A 64 -14.24 8.84 27.36
CA LEU A 64 -13.64 10.16 27.36
C LEU A 64 -14.09 11.00 28.56
N GLU A 65 -15.37 10.93 28.94
CA GLU A 65 -15.91 11.69 30.07
C GLU A 65 -15.33 11.25 31.43
N THR A 66 -14.82 10.03 31.53
CA THR A 66 -14.18 9.50 32.74
C THR A 66 -12.70 9.88 32.88
N LEU A 67 -12.09 10.41 31.82
CA LEU A 67 -10.65 10.66 31.78
C LEU A 67 -10.25 11.94 32.52
N GLU A 68 -9.08 11.88 33.17
CA GLU A 68 -8.52 13.05 33.84
C GLU A 68 -8.27 14.17 32.82
N GLY A 69 -8.78 15.37 33.10
CA GLY A 69 -8.69 16.54 32.23
C GLY A 69 -9.89 16.76 31.32
N TYR A 70 -10.90 15.89 31.36
CA TYR A 70 -12.19 16.17 30.71
C TYR A 70 -12.95 17.25 31.47
N GLU A 71 -13.20 17.02 32.77
CA GLU A 71 -13.83 17.99 33.67
C GLU A 71 -12.99 18.13 34.96
N PRO A 72 -12.46 19.32 35.28
CA PRO A 72 -12.47 20.53 34.46
C PRO A 72 -11.59 20.37 33.20
N PRO A 73 -11.91 21.08 32.09
CA PRO A 73 -11.16 20.96 30.84
C PRO A 73 -9.68 21.35 30.96
N ASP A 74 -8.80 20.38 30.84
CA ASP A 74 -7.33 20.49 30.87
C ASP A 74 -6.73 19.62 29.76
N TRP A 75 -6.30 20.26 28.67
CA TRP A 75 -5.81 19.55 27.49
C TRP A 75 -4.56 18.69 27.73
N PRO A 76 -3.50 19.20 28.39
CA PRO A 76 -2.34 18.37 28.72
C PRO A 76 -2.72 17.08 29.46
N LYS A 77 -3.60 17.17 30.47
CA LYS A 77 -4.07 16.00 31.23
C LYS A 77 -4.94 15.09 30.39
N LEU A 78 -5.92 15.65 29.68
CA LEU A 78 -6.83 14.86 28.84
C LEU A 78 -6.08 14.11 27.76
N LYS A 79 -5.13 14.77 27.07
CA LYS A 79 -4.28 14.14 26.07
C LYS A 79 -3.48 12.97 26.66
N ALA A 80 -2.88 13.15 27.84
CA ALA A 80 -2.11 12.12 28.51
C ALA A 80 -2.99 10.92 28.92
N SER A 81 -4.17 11.19 29.47
CA SER A 81 -5.15 10.16 29.83
C SER A 81 -5.66 9.38 28.61
N MET A 82 -5.91 10.07 27.49
CA MET A 82 -6.32 9.41 26.24
C MET A 82 -5.23 8.49 25.71
N LEU A 83 -3.98 8.95 25.71
CA LEU A 83 -2.84 8.11 25.35
C LEU A 83 -2.80 6.91 26.29
N SER A 84 -2.74 7.10 27.61
CA SER A 84 -2.66 5.98 28.55
C SER A 84 -3.80 4.97 28.46
N TYR A 85 -5.04 5.38 28.15
CA TYR A 85 -6.18 4.46 28.06
C TYR A 85 -6.20 3.70 26.73
N TRP A 86 -5.93 4.39 25.62
CA TRP A 86 -6.05 3.80 24.27
C TRP A 86 -4.72 3.34 23.67
N GLU A 87 -3.57 3.61 24.28
CA GLU A 87 -2.24 3.16 23.83
C GLU A 87 -2.10 1.63 23.93
N ASP A 88 -2.72 0.98 24.92
CA ASP A 88 -2.81 -0.49 25.02
C ASP A 88 -3.81 -1.10 24.02
N ILE A 89 -4.77 -0.30 23.55
CA ILE A 89 -5.83 -0.72 22.61
C ILE A 89 -5.48 -0.31 21.17
N ASP A 90 -4.35 0.37 20.93
CA ASP A 90 -3.95 0.76 19.59
C ASP A 90 -3.49 -0.47 18.81
N SER A 91 -4.49 -1.25 18.36
CA SER A 91 -4.35 -2.41 17.52
C SER A 91 -3.54 -1.97 16.30
N ALA A 92 -2.33 -2.51 16.18
CA ALA A 92 -1.40 -2.15 15.14
C ALA A 92 -2.14 -2.06 13.80
N LYS A 93 -2.17 -0.86 13.20
CA LYS A 93 -2.89 -0.61 11.94
C LYS A 93 -2.48 -1.59 10.85
N PHE A 94 -1.22 -2.00 10.88
CA PHE A 94 -0.70 -3.11 10.09
C PHE A 94 0.25 -3.95 10.94
N THR A 95 0.27 -5.24 10.64
CA THR A 95 1.07 -6.28 11.29
C THR A 95 1.90 -7.03 10.24
N THR A 96 2.85 -7.85 10.70
CA THR A 96 3.56 -8.78 9.80
C THR A 96 2.63 -9.83 9.21
N SER A 97 1.48 -10.11 9.83
CA SER A 97 0.43 -10.95 9.28
C SER A 97 -0.22 -10.34 8.05
N ASP A 98 -0.39 -9.01 8.01
CA ASP A 98 -0.94 -8.32 6.82
C ASP A 98 -0.01 -8.44 5.61
N ILE A 99 1.31 -8.42 5.83
CA ILE A 99 2.29 -8.70 4.77
C ILE A 99 2.14 -10.14 4.24
N LYS A 100 1.97 -11.11 5.14
CA LYS A 100 1.80 -12.53 4.75
C LYS A 100 0.49 -12.75 4.02
N ALA A 101 -0.60 -12.18 4.51
CA ALA A 101 -1.92 -12.24 3.88
C ALA A 101 -1.89 -11.59 2.49
N LEU A 102 -1.25 -10.42 2.36
CA LEU A 102 -1.07 -9.76 1.06
C LEU A 102 -0.27 -10.64 0.09
N LYS A 103 0.83 -11.25 0.55
CA LYS A 103 1.58 -12.21 -0.26
C LYS A 103 0.70 -13.38 -0.70
N GLU A 104 -0.03 -13.99 0.22
CA GLU A 104 -0.88 -15.15 -0.06
C GLU A 104 -2.00 -14.82 -1.07
N ASP A 105 -2.61 -13.65 -0.96
CA ASP A 105 -3.59 -13.15 -1.92
C ASP A 105 -2.98 -12.97 -3.33
N TRP A 106 -1.78 -12.37 -3.42
CA TRP A 106 -1.08 -12.26 -4.70
C TRP A 106 -0.70 -13.62 -5.29
N VAL A 107 -0.20 -14.55 -4.46
CA VAL A 107 0.13 -15.92 -4.88
C VAL A 107 -1.12 -16.65 -5.38
N ALA A 108 -2.26 -16.52 -4.68
CA ALA A 108 -3.53 -17.14 -5.08
C ALA A 108 -4.03 -16.64 -6.45
N ARG A 109 -3.69 -15.40 -6.83
CA ARG A 109 -4.00 -14.80 -8.15
C ARG A 109 -3.02 -15.21 -9.25
N GLY A 110 -2.04 -16.08 -8.96
CA GLY A 110 -0.99 -16.49 -9.89
C GLY A 110 0.33 -15.72 -9.75
N GLY A 111 0.42 -14.83 -8.76
CA GLY A 111 1.59 -13.99 -8.49
C GLY A 111 1.73 -12.80 -9.44
N VAL A 112 2.55 -11.83 -9.05
CA VAL A 112 2.87 -10.67 -9.88
C VAL A 112 3.58 -11.12 -11.16
N SER A 113 2.92 -10.94 -12.31
CA SER A 113 3.38 -11.45 -13.61
C SER A 113 3.68 -10.34 -14.62
N SER A 114 3.05 -9.17 -14.43
CA SER A 114 3.14 -8.02 -15.32
C SER A 114 3.59 -6.75 -14.59
N VAL A 115 3.90 -5.72 -15.38
CA VAL A 115 4.27 -4.38 -14.88
C VAL A 115 3.09 -3.73 -14.14
N SER A 116 1.87 -3.93 -14.64
CA SER A 116 0.65 -3.44 -14.00
C SER A 116 0.42 -4.12 -12.64
N ASP A 117 0.61 -5.43 -12.57
CA ASP A 117 0.54 -6.19 -11.31
C ASP A 117 1.58 -5.67 -10.31
N TYR A 118 2.80 -5.40 -10.79
CA TYR A 118 3.87 -4.90 -9.93
C TYR A 118 3.54 -3.51 -9.35
N GLN A 119 2.96 -2.62 -10.16
CA GLN A 119 2.49 -1.32 -9.67
C GLN A 119 1.35 -1.46 -8.65
N ALA A 120 0.42 -2.40 -8.87
CA ALA A 120 -0.65 -2.68 -7.93
C ALA A 120 -0.10 -3.24 -6.60
N LEU A 121 0.78 -4.25 -6.65
CA LEU A 121 1.47 -4.79 -5.47
C LEU A 121 2.17 -3.67 -4.70
N ARG A 122 2.92 -2.78 -5.36
CA ARG A 122 3.63 -1.68 -4.68
C ARG A 122 2.68 -0.74 -3.94
N LYS A 123 1.54 -0.39 -4.54
CA LYS A 123 0.54 0.49 -3.92
C LYS A 123 -0.03 -0.10 -2.63
N GLU A 124 -0.13 -1.41 -2.54
CA GLU A 124 -0.64 -2.12 -1.35
C GLU A 124 0.49 -2.42 -0.34
N TRP A 125 1.67 -2.81 -0.82
CA TRP A 125 2.81 -3.23 0.00
C TRP A 125 3.55 -2.07 0.67
N GLU A 126 3.81 -0.98 -0.06
CA GLU A 126 4.63 0.14 0.45
C GLU A 126 4.05 0.83 1.69
N PRO A 127 2.72 1.07 1.80
CA PRO A 127 2.13 1.60 3.01
C PRO A 127 2.30 0.68 4.23
N ILE A 128 2.10 -0.63 4.05
CA ILE A 128 2.24 -1.64 5.11
C ILE A 128 3.69 -1.68 5.59
N GLN A 129 4.64 -1.86 4.66
CA GLN A 129 6.07 -1.85 4.96
C GLN A 129 6.49 -0.57 5.71
N SER A 130 6.06 0.60 5.23
CA SER A 130 6.43 1.89 5.83
C SER A 130 5.93 2.01 7.26
N TYR A 131 4.71 1.53 7.53
CA TYR A 131 4.15 1.50 8.88
C TYR A 131 4.94 0.57 9.80
N LEU A 132 5.22 -0.66 9.36
CA LEU A 132 5.94 -1.65 10.18
C LEU A 132 7.33 -1.17 10.59
N VAL A 133 8.05 -0.50 9.68
CA VAL A 133 9.36 0.10 10.00
C VAL A 133 9.20 1.30 10.94
N ALA A 134 8.26 2.20 10.66
CA ALA A 134 8.08 3.42 11.45
C ALA A 134 7.63 3.14 12.89
N LYS A 135 6.87 2.06 13.10
CA LYS A 135 6.39 1.61 14.42
C LYS A 135 7.29 0.56 15.07
N GLY A 136 8.42 0.22 14.46
CA GLY A 136 9.36 -0.77 15.02
C GLY A 136 8.78 -2.18 15.12
N HIS A 137 7.71 -2.49 14.39
CA HIS A 137 7.15 -3.85 14.32
C HIS A 137 8.06 -4.81 13.54
N ILE A 138 8.96 -4.27 12.73
CA ILE A 138 10.11 -4.98 12.16
C ILE A 138 11.36 -4.14 12.40
N GLU A 139 12.46 -4.78 12.77
CA GLU A 139 13.76 -4.12 12.94
C GLU A 139 14.36 -3.78 11.56
N SER A 140 14.00 -4.55 10.53
CA SER A 140 14.51 -4.32 9.19
C SER A 140 13.59 -4.86 8.09
N VAL A 141 13.61 -4.19 6.94
CA VAL A 141 12.96 -4.65 5.70
C VAL A 141 13.48 -6.02 5.22
N LYS A 142 14.62 -6.48 5.76
CA LYS A 142 15.13 -7.85 5.55
C LYS A 142 14.13 -8.93 5.97
N GLU A 143 13.31 -8.66 6.99
CA GLU A 143 12.34 -9.62 7.53
C GLU A 143 11.23 -9.92 6.51
N ILE A 144 10.76 -8.90 5.81
CA ILE A 144 9.69 -9.03 4.79
C ILE A 144 10.22 -9.29 3.38
N ARG A 145 11.55 -9.36 3.21
CA ARG A 145 12.21 -9.53 1.91
C ARG A 145 11.76 -10.81 1.19
N ASN A 146 11.68 -11.91 1.93
CA ASN A 146 11.32 -13.19 1.35
C ASN A 146 9.85 -13.17 0.92
N ASP A 147 8.96 -12.61 1.74
CA ASP A 147 7.56 -12.46 1.40
C ASP A 147 7.38 -11.60 0.14
N PHE A 148 8.12 -10.49 0.02
CA PHE A 148 8.08 -9.63 -1.17
C PHE A 148 8.48 -10.40 -2.44
N TYR A 149 9.57 -11.16 -2.39
CA TYR A 149 10.03 -11.97 -3.52
C TYR A 149 9.04 -13.09 -3.88
N GLN A 150 8.40 -13.69 -2.89
CA GLN A 150 7.44 -14.78 -3.08
C GLN A 150 6.10 -14.31 -3.65
N SER A 151 5.76 -13.01 -3.56
CA SER A 151 4.56 -12.45 -4.20
C SER A 151 4.61 -12.47 -5.74
N PHE A 152 5.77 -12.67 -6.35
CA PHE A 152 5.93 -12.74 -7.80
C PHE A 152 5.57 -14.13 -8.35
N SER A 153 5.11 -14.19 -9.59
CA SER A 153 4.86 -15.47 -10.26
C SER A 153 6.17 -16.24 -10.46
N ALA A 154 6.10 -17.58 -10.55
CA ALA A 154 7.29 -18.42 -10.68
C ALA A 154 8.18 -18.02 -11.88
N GLY A 155 7.58 -17.66 -13.02
CA GLY A 155 8.33 -17.21 -14.19
C GLY A 155 8.97 -15.82 -14.04
N VAL A 156 8.41 -14.94 -13.20
CA VAL A 156 9.08 -13.67 -12.85
C VAL A 156 10.19 -13.91 -11.82
N GLN A 157 9.95 -14.77 -10.83
CA GLN A 157 10.96 -15.17 -9.84
C GLN A 157 12.21 -15.76 -10.51
N GLU A 158 12.05 -16.62 -11.52
CA GLU A 158 13.16 -17.18 -12.29
C GLU A 158 13.96 -16.09 -13.03
N ARG A 159 13.27 -15.16 -13.71
CA ARG A 159 13.93 -14.03 -14.39
C ARG A 159 14.68 -13.10 -13.42
N ILE A 160 14.11 -12.85 -12.24
CA ILE A 160 14.79 -12.10 -11.18
C ILE A 160 16.05 -12.84 -10.74
N ARG A 161 15.96 -14.15 -10.54
CA ARG A 161 17.09 -14.99 -10.15
C ARG A 161 18.21 -14.97 -11.20
N ASP A 162 17.86 -15.14 -12.46
CA ASP A 162 18.82 -15.09 -13.58
C ASP A 162 19.51 -13.73 -13.66
N GLN A 163 18.77 -12.64 -13.43
CA GLN A 163 19.35 -11.31 -13.39
C GLN A 163 20.30 -11.13 -12.20
N LEU A 164 19.93 -11.63 -11.01
CA LEU A 164 20.81 -11.61 -9.83
C LEU A 164 22.10 -12.41 -10.04
N PHE A 165 22.04 -13.53 -10.77
CA PHE A 165 23.23 -14.28 -11.15
C PHE A 165 24.11 -13.51 -12.13
N LYS A 166 23.52 -12.85 -13.14
CA LYS A 166 24.27 -12.03 -14.10
C LYS A 166 24.98 -10.85 -13.44
N ASP A 167 24.36 -10.29 -12.40
CA ASP A 167 24.88 -9.12 -11.70
C ASP A 167 25.83 -9.49 -10.54
N ASP A 168 26.19 -10.78 -10.39
CA ASP A 168 26.98 -11.34 -9.26
C ASP A 168 26.48 -10.91 -7.88
N ALA A 169 25.19 -10.61 -7.78
CA ALA A 169 24.54 -10.10 -6.58
C ALA A 169 24.02 -11.22 -5.68
N MET A 170 24.03 -12.46 -6.15
CA MET A 170 23.46 -13.61 -5.45
C MET A 170 24.42 -14.14 -4.38
N ILE A 171 23.95 -14.22 -3.13
CA ILE A 171 24.79 -14.67 -2.02
C ILE A 171 24.72 -16.20 -1.95
N THR A 172 25.85 -16.86 -2.23
CA THR A 172 26.00 -18.30 -2.00
C THR A 172 26.44 -18.51 -0.56
N THR A 173 25.62 -19.20 0.22
CA THR A 173 25.91 -19.54 1.61
C THR A 173 26.86 -20.75 1.65
N ALA A 174 27.59 -20.95 2.76
CA ALA A 174 28.61 -22.01 2.87
C ALA A 174 28.08 -23.44 2.61
N ASP A 175 26.77 -23.66 2.78
CA ASP A 175 26.04 -24.89 2.49
C ASP A 175 25.57 -25.00 1.02
N LYS A 176 26.09 -24.15 0.12
CA LYS A 176 25.67 -24.02 -1.29
C LYS A 176 24.19 -23.66 -1.46
N ARG A 177 23.53 -23.12 -0.43
CA ARG A 177 22.18 -22.59 -0.55
C ARG A 177 22.23 -21.12 -0.94
N PHE A 178 21.32 -20.75 -1.82
CA PHE A 178 21.20 -19.38 -2.27
C PHE A 178 20.42 -18.53 -1.29
N LYS A 179 20.96 -17.35 -0.97
CA LYS A 179 20.32 -16.35 -0.12
C LYS A 179 20.05 -15.10 -0.94
N LEU A 180 18.83 -14.58 -0.83
CA LEU A 180 18.47 -13.30 -1.44
C LEU A 180 19.44 -12.19 -0.97
N PRO A 181 19.81 -11.24 -1.85
CA PRO A 181 20.68 -10.13 -1.50
C PRO A 181 20.01 -9.15 -0.52
N LYS A 182 20.69 -8.06 -0.19
CA LYS A 182 20.08 -6.95 0.56
C LYS A 182 18.80 -6.49 -0.16
N PHE A 183 17.80 -6.04 0.61
CA PHE A 183 16.48 -5.71 0.07
C PHE A 183 16.53 -4.62 -1.00
N ASP A 184 17.43 -3.64 -0.86
CA ASP A 184 17.59 -2.57 -1.86
C ASP A 184 18.08 -3.11 -3.20
N VAL A 185 19.07 -4.01 -3.18
CA VAL A 185 19.59 -4.68 -4.39
C VAL A 185 18.47 -5.50 -5.03
N LEU A 186 17.71 -6.27 -4.22
CA LEU A 186 16.57 -7.03 -4.73
C LEU A 186 15.51 -6.13 -5.38
N LYS A 187 15.14 -5.01 -4.75
CA LYS A 187 14.19 -4.04 -5.32
C LYS A 187 14.72 -3.43 -6.62
N MET A 188 15.99 -3.10 -6.69
CA MET A 188 16.63 -2.59 -7.91
C MET A 188 16.54 -3.61 -9.04
N THR A 189 16.93 -4.86 -8.79
CA THR A 189 16.86 -5.93 -9.79
C THR A 189 15.43 -6.20 -10.26
N ILE A 190 14.46 -6.23 -9.34
CA ILE A 190 13.03 -6.37 -9.69
C ILE A 190 12.58 -5.22 -10.60
N ASN A 191 12.93 -3.98 -10.25
CA ASN A 191 12.59 -2.81 -11.07
C ASN A 191 13.18 -2.92 -12.48
N GLU A 192 14.41 -3.42 -12.63
CA GLU A 192 15.02 -3.65 -13.94
C GLU A 192 14.30 -4.73 -14.74
N VAL A 193 14.01 -5.88 -14.11
CA VAL A 193 13.27 -6.98 -14.77
C VAL A 193 11.91 -6.48 -15.25
N MET A 194 11.20 -5.70 -14.44
CA MET A 194 9.91 -5.11 -14.79
C MET A 194 10.03 -4.07 -15.91
N LYS A 195 11.04 -3.19 -15.87
CA LYS A 195 11.29 -2.23 -16.96
C LYS A 195 11.58 -2.94 -18.29
N ARG A 196 12.35 -4.04 -18.27
CA ARG A 196 12.64 -4.83 -19.47
C ARG A 196 11.39 -5.51 -20.02
N GLN A 197 10.45 -5.96 -19.17
CA GLN A 197 9.16 -6.44 -19.63
C GLN A 197 8.31 -5.35 -20.32
N THR A 198 8.38 -4.09 -19.85
CA THR A 198 7.72 -2.97 -20.54
C THR A 198 8.36 -2.68 -21.90
N ALA A 199 9.70 -2.73 -21.97
CA ALA A 199 10.46 -2.45 -23.19
C ALA A 199 10.30 -3.53 -24.27
N LEU A 200 9.95 -4.76 -23.88
CA LEU A 200 9.71 -5.91 -24.76
C LEU A 200 8.27 -6.00 -25.30
N ILE A 201 7.42 -5.01 -25.05
CA ILE A 201 6.16 -4.84 -25.79
C ILE A 201 6.53 -4.32 -27.20
N PHE A 202 7.18 -5.17 -27.99
CA PHE A 202 7.35 -4.95 -29.42
C PHE A 202 5.98 -5.00 -30.10
N GLU A 203 5.90 -4.25 -31.19
CA GLU A 203 4.84 -4.03 -32.17
C GLU A 203 4.13 -5.29 -32.74
N ASP A 204 3.72 -6.28 -31.95
CA ASP A 204 2.90 -7.41 -32.44
C ASP A 204 1.42 -7.02 -32.65
N SER A 205 1.19 -5.78 -33.07
CA SER A 205 -0.04 -5.36 -33.77
C SER A 205 0.07 -5.55 -35.28
N LYS A 206 0.69 -6.65 -35.72
CA LYS A 206 0.14 -7.38 -36.86
C LYS A 206 -0.50 -8.64 -36.32
N SER A 207 -1.76 -8.46 -35.92
CA SER A 207 -2.76 -9.51 -35.94
C SER A 207 -2.57 -10.30 -37.23
N THR A 208 -1.95 -11.48 -37.11
CA THR A 208 -2.27 -12.62 -37.96
C THR A 208 -3.74 -12.92 -37.69
N LYS A 209 -4.62 -12.15 -38.33
CA LYS A 209 -5.90 -12.71 -38.75
C LYS A 209 -5.53 -13.98 -39.51
N PRO A 210 -6.06 -15.17 -39.16
CA PRO A 210 -5.93 -16.29 -40.06
C PRO A 210 -6.55 -15.82 -41.37
N VAL A 211 -5.75 -15.69 -42.43
CA VAL A 211 -6.28 -15.50 -43.77
C VAL A 211 -7.20 -16.68 -43.98
N ALA A 212 -8.51 -16.42 -44.04
CA ALA A 212 -9.50 -17.45 -44.24
C ALA A 212 -9.04 -18.32 -45.41
N SER A 213 -8.87 -19.61 -45.13
CA SER A 213 -8.40 -20.63 -46.07
C SER A 213 -9.33 -20.86 -47.26
N SER A 214 -10.34 -20.00 -47.46
CA SER A 214 -11.26 -20.02 -48.60
C SER A 214 -10.63 -19.40 -49.86
N SER A 215 -9.82 -18.35 -49.74
CA SER A 215 -9.31 -17.62 -50.93
C SER A 215 -8.29 -18.44 -51.74
N MET A 216 -7.39 -19.19 -51.09
CA MET A 216 -6.37 -19.98 -51.80
C MET A 216 -6.94 -21.23 -52.50
N LYS A 217 -8.06 -21.79 -52.04
CA LYS A 217 -8.73 -22.90 -52.75
C LYS A 217 -9.42 -22.41 -54.01
N GLU A 218 -10.05 -21.23 -53.94
CA GLU A 218 -10.74 -20.64 -55.07
C GLU A 218 -9.76 -20.24 -56.19
N SER A 219 -8.61 -19.66 -55.85
CA SER A 219 -7.55 -19.35 -56.83
C SER A 219 -6.96 -20.61 -57.50
N ASN A 220 -6.85 -21.72 -56.77
CA ASN A 220 -6.32 -22.98 -57.33
C ASN A 220 -7.32 -23.70 -58.25
N GLU A 221 -8.62 -23.59 -57.98
CA GLU A 221 -9.67 -24.12 -58.87
C GLU A 221 -9.75 -23.33 -60.20
N VAL A 222 -9.63 -22.00 -60.14
CA VAL A 222 -9.60 -21.15 -61.36
C VAL A 222 -8.41 -21.52 -62.27
N MET A 223 -7.24 -21.82 -61.69
CA MET A 223 -6.05 -22.21 -62.45
C MET A 223 -6.18 -23.60 -63.09
N LYS A 224 -6.85 -24.55 -62.43
CA LYS A 224 -7.17 -25.87 -63.02
C LYS A 224 -8.18 -25.77 -64.16
N LYS A 225 -9.23 -24.95 -64.00
CA LYS A 225 -10.28 -24.79 -65.02
C LYS A 225 -9.73 -24.16 -66.31
N MET A 226 -8.86 -23.15 -66.20
CA MET A 226 -8.17 -22.55 -67.36
C MET A 226 -7.16 -23.49 -68.05
N GLY A 227 -6.68 -24.53 -67.38
CA GLY A 227 -5.76 -25.52 -67.96
C GLY A 227 -6.47 -26.64 -68.75
N VAL A 228 -7.77 -26.81 -68.51
CA VAL A 228 -8.63 -27.79 -69.21
C VAL A 228 -9.29 -27.14 -70.43
N GLU A 229 -9.74 -25.89 -70.32
CA GLU A 229 -10.40 -25.15 -71.41
C GLU A 229 -9.46 -24.71 -72.56
N ARG A 230 -8.14 -24.96 -72.44
CA ARG A 230 -7.15 -24.79 -73.52
C ARG A 230 -6.72 -26.11 -74.17
N ARG A 231 -7.35 -27.22 -73.80
CA ARG A 231 -7.14 -28.55 -74.37
C ARG A 231 -8.50 -29.15 -74.76
N ASP A 232 -9.21 -28.44 -75.62
CA ASP A 232 -10.24 -28.94 -76.55
C ASP A 232 -10.12 -28.14 -77.85
#